data_AF-A0A9E4ZM65-F1
#
_entry.id   AF-A0A9E4ZM65-F1
#
_cell.length_a   1.000
_cell.length_b   1.000
_cell.length_c   1.000
_cell.angle_alpha   90.00
_cell.angle_beta   90.00
_cell.angle_gamma   90.00
#
_symmetry.space_group_name_H-M   'P 1'
#
loop_
_entity.id
_entity.type
_entity.pdbx_description
1 polymer ?
#
loop_
_entity_poly.entity_id
_entity_poly.type
_entity_poly.pdbx_seq_one_letter_code
_entity_poly.pdbx_strand_id
1 'polypeptide(L)'
;MGDGIEITAEKLVEPTVKKACHMNVKDDEVIKLVGISMKEISLKVIDRVAFWLSQEENNILYCRLCNKGPFTKKGLYLHLLRLHRDEIKYMLSEEIKLEVKKVI
;
A
#
# COMPACT_ATOMS: atom_id res chain seq x y z
N MET A 1 -19.23 -6.24 9.66
CA MET A 1 -18.76 -5.05 8.92
C MET A 1 -17.24 -4.91 8.90
N GLY A 2 -16.46 -5.49 9.84
CA GLY A 2 -14.99 -5.42 9.81
C GLY A 2 -14.32 -6.30 8.75
N ASP A 3 -14.84 -7.51 8.53
CA ASP A 3 -14.13 -8.54 7.74
C ASP A 3 -13.88 -8.14 6.28
N GLY A 4 -14.82 -7.45 5.63
CA GLY A 4 -14.67 -7.04 4.23
C GLY A 4 -13.56 -6.00 4.01
N ILE A 5 -13.39 -5.08 4.95
CA ILE A 5 -12.32 -4.08 4.90
C ILE A 5 -10.97 -4.75 5.11
N GLU A 6 -10.85 -5.63 6.12
CA GLU A 6 -9.59 -6.33 6.40
C GLU A 6 -9.17 -7.24 5.23
N ILE A 7 -10.13 -7.92 4.57
CA ILE A 7 -9.86 -8.70 3.35
C ILE A 7 -9.38 -7.80 2.20
N THR A 8 -9.96 -6.60 2.07
CA THR A 8 -9.56 -5.65 1.02
C THR A 8 -8.17 -5.11 1.29
N ALA A 9 -7.89 -4.67 2.53
CA ALA A 9 -6.58 -4.21 2.96
C ALA A 9 -5.50 -5.27 2.73
N GLU A 10 -5.78 -6.53 3.11
CA GLU A 10 -4.89 -7.67 2.89
C GLU A 10 -4.47 -7.82 1.42
N LYS A 11 -5.44 -7.71 0.49
CA LYS A 11 -5.17 -7.80 -0.95
C LYS A 11 -4.40 -6.59 -1.49
N LEU A 12 -4.53 -5.43 -0.86
CA LEU A 12 -3.86 -4.20 -1.29
C LEU A 12 -2.44 -4.04 -0.75
N VAL A 13 -1.98 -4.89 0.17
CA VAL A 13 -0.62 -4.80 0.73
C VAL A 13 0.44 -4.83 -0.37
N GLU A 14 0.42 -5.84 -1.24
CA GLU A 14 1.43 -6.00 -2.29
C GLU A 14 1.44 -4.84 -3.32
N PRO A 15 0.31 -4.43 -3.93
CA PRO A 15 0.32 -3.29 -4.86
C PRO A 15 0.75 -1.99 -4.17
N THR A 16 0.42 -1.80 -2.89
CA THR A 16 0.89 -0.62 -2.12
C THR A 16 2.40 -0.63 -1.96
N VAL A 17 2.98 -1.78 -1.61
CA VAL A 17 4.45 -1.92 -1.51
C VAL A 17 5.13 -1.75 -2.85
N LYS A 18 4.57 -2.30 -3.94
CA LYS A 18 5.07 -2.07 -5.31
C LYS A 18 5.11 -0.57 -5.63
N LYS A 19 4.02 0.14 -5.34
CA LYS A 19 3.92 1.59 -5.57
C LYS A 19 4.96 2.37 -4.76
N ALA A 20 5.12 2.06 -3.48
CA ALA A 20 6.13 2.67 -2.61
C ALA A 20 7.57 2.43 -3.10
N CYS A 21 7.82 1.32 -3.80
CA CYS A 21 9.12 0.97 -4.36
C CYS A 21 9.34 1.48 -5.79
N HIS A 22 8.49 2.39 -6.29
CA HIS A 22 8.51 2.89 -7.67
C HIS A 22 8.48 1.75 -8.71
N MET A 23 7.70 0.71 -8.42
CA MET A 23 7.35 -0.36 -9.35
C MET A 23 5.99 -0.05 -9.97
N ASN A 24 5.79 -0.52 -11.21
CA ASN A 24 4.53 -0.29 -11.91
C ASN A 24 3.42 -1.14 -11.29
N VAL A 25 2.26 -0.53 -11.05
CA VAL A 25 1.02 -1.18 -10.61
C VAL A 25 -0.06 -0.76 -11.58
N LYS A 26 -0.66 -1.72 -12.28
CA LYS A 26 -1.69 -1.45 -13.28
C LYS A 26 -3.06 -1.39 -12.62
N ASP A 27 -3.92 -0.47 -13.06
CA ASP A 27 -5.32 -0.42 -12.62
C ASP A 27 -6.03 -1.77 -12.72
N ASP A 28 -5.83 -2.50 -13.82
CA ASP A 28 -6.44 -3.83 -14.02
C ASP A 28 -5.99 -4.88 -13.00
N GLU A 29 -4.76 -4.76 -12.48
CA GLU A 29 -4.26 -5.62 -11.38
C GLU A 29 -5.07 -5.33 -10.11
N VAL A 30 -5.28 -4.05 -9.79
CA VAL A 30 -6.06 -3.63 -8.61
C VAL A 30 -7.51 -4.05 -8.76
N ILE A 31 -8.14 -3.82 -9.92
CA ILE A 31 -9.53 -4.21 -10.19
C ILE A 31 -9.74 -5.71 -9.98
N LYS A 32 -8.81 -6.57 -10.43
CA LYS A 32 -8.89 -8.02 -10.24
C LYS A 32 -8.88 -8.44 -8.76
N LEU A 33 -8.22 -7.66 -7.90
CA LEU A 33 -8.13 -7.95 -6.47
C LEU A 33 -9.42 -7.56 -5.72
N VAL A 34 -9.92 -6.34 -5.97
CA VAL A 34 -10.96 -5.71 -5.14
C VAL A 34 -12.32 -5.55 -5.83
N GLY A 35 -12.40 -5.80 -7.13
CA GLY A 35 -13.58 -5.54 -7.95
C GLY A 35 -13.69 -4.09 -8.41
N ILE A 36 -14.50 -3.85 -9.44
CA ILE A 36 -14.61 -2.54 -10.08
C ILE A 36 -15.22 -1.46 -9.17
N SER A 37 -16.14 -1.84 -8.28
CA SER A 37 -16.80 -0.93 -7.35
C SER A 37 -15.82 -0.29 -6.36
N MET A 38 -14.75 -1.00 -6.01
CA MET A 38 -13.73 -0.54 -5.06
C MET A 38 -12.50 0.07 -5.75
N LYS A 39 -12.49 0.19 -7.08
CA LYS A 39 -11.33 0.63 -7.87
C LYS A 39 -10.80 1.99 -7.38
N GLU A 40 -11.66 3.01 -7.42
CA GLU A 40 -11.23 4.40 -7.15
C GLU A 40 -10.75 4.58 -5.72
N ILE A 41 -11.48 4.02 -4.76
CA ILE A 41 -11.09 4.01 -3.34
C ILE A 41 -9.73 3.33 -3.18
N SER A 42 -9.55 2.16 -3.80
CA SER A 42 -8.31 1.37 -3.64
C SER A 42 -7.09 2.07 -4.23
N LEU A 43 -7.20 2.65 -5.43
CA LEU A 43 -6.08 3.39 -6.04
C LEU A 43 -5.67 4.59 -5.17
N LYS A 44 -6.66 5.33 -4.66
CA LYS A 44 -6.43 6.48 -3.78
C LYS A 44 -5.78 6.08 -2.46
N VAL A 45 -6.25 5.00 -1.85
CA VAL A 45 -5.67 4.45 -0.62
C VAL A 45 -4.24 3.97 -0.86
N ILE A 46 -3.98 3.24 -1.95
CA ILE A 46 -2.64 2.79 -2.35
C ILE A 46 -1.68 3.99 -2.43
N ASP A 47 -2.06 5.05 -3.15
CA ASP A 47 -1.20 6.20 -3.35
C ASP A 47 -0.87 6.91 -2.03
N ARG A 48 -1.87 7.05 -1.14
CA ARG A 48 -1.68 7.66 0.18
C ARG A 48 -0.79 6.84 1.08
N VAL A 49 -1.07 5.54 1.24
CA VAL A 49 -0.28 4.69 2.12
C VAL A 49 1.13 4.55 1.57
N ALA A 50 1.31 4.33 0.27
CA ALA A 50 2.61 4.19 -0.37
C ALA A 50 3.55 5.39 -0.11
N PHE A 51 3.01 6.62 -0.14
CA PHE A 51 3.77 7.83 0.18
C PHE A 51 4.39 7.80 1.59
N TRP A 52 3.74 7.15 2.55
CA TRP A 52 4.21 7.03 3.92
C TRP A 52 5.18 5.86 4.14
N LEU A 53 5.33 4.93 3.19
CA LEU A 53 6.18 3.75 3.37
C LEU A 53 7.64 4.00 2.99
N SER A 54 7.89 4.90 2.04
CA SER A 54 9.22 5.09 1.47
C SER A 54 9.61 6.56 1.34
N GLN A 55 10.92 6.79 1.42
CA GLN A 55 11.56 8.06 1.12
C GLN A 55 12.61 7.84 0.05
N GLU A 56 12.68 8.74 -0.92
CA GLU A 56 13.71 8.76 -1.94
C GLU A 56 14.56 10.03 -1.80
N GLU A 57 15.86 9.86 -1.65
CA GLU A 57 16.85 10.95 -1.65
C GLU A 57 17.94 10.61 -2.65
N ASN A 58 18.15 11.44 -3.68
CA ASN A 58 19.16 11.20 -4.71
C ASN A 58 19.09 9.80 -5.36
N ASN A 59 17.88 9.32 -5.68
CA ASN A 59 17.60 7.96 -6.18
C ASN A 59 17.91 6.81 -5.20
N ILE A 60 18.07 7.11 -3.91
CA ILE A 60 18.30 6.12 -2.86
C ILE A 60 17.04 5.97 -2.02
N LEU A 61 16.60 4.73 -1.83
CA LEU A 61 15.36 4.43 -1.10
C LEU A 61 15.61 4.09 0.38
N TYR A 62 14.76 4.62 1.24
CA TYR A 62 14.73 4.36 2.66
C TYR A 62 13.31 3.94 3.10
N CYS A 63 13.23 3.06 4.09
CA CYS A 63 11.96 2.70 4.73
C CYS A 63 11.59 3.78 5.75
N ARG A 64 10.42 4.39 5.61
CA ARG A 64 9.91 5.41 6.56
C ARG A 64 9.35 4.82 7.85
N LEU A 65 9.01 3.54 7.86
CA LEU A 65 8.45 2.88 9.04
C LEU A 65 9.53 2.58 10.10
N CYS A 66 10.75 2.21 9.68
CA CYS A 66 11.85 1.90 10.59
C CYS A 66 13.12 2.74 10.37
N ASN A 67 13.09 3.71 9.46
CA ASN A 67 14.21 4.58 9.10
C ASN A 67 15.48 3.82 8.66
N LYS A 68 15.32 2.60 8.14
CA LYS A 68 16.43 1.80 7.59
C LYS A 68 16.65 2.09 6.11
N GLY A 69 17.89 1.88 5.70
CA GLY A 69 18.34 1.98 4.32
C GLY A 69 19.87 2.12 4.29
N PRO A 70 20.46 2.34 3.10
CA PRO A 70 19.80 2.48 1.81
C PRO A 70 19.34 1.13 1.22
N PHE A 71 18.26 1.15 0.44
CA PHE A 71 17.73 -0.02 -0.25
C PHE A 71 17.69 0.19 -1.77
N THR A 72 17.81 -0.91 -2.52
CA THR A 72 17.35 -0.97 -3.91
C THR A 72 15.82 -1.10 -3.95
N LYS A 73 15.19 -0.86 -5.10
CA LYS A 73 13.74 -1.08 -5.28
C LYS A 73 13.29 -2.47 -4.80
N LYS A 74 14.02 -3.52 -5.20
CA LYS A 74 13.75 -4.91 -4.79
C LYS A 74 14.05 -5.14 -3.30
N GLY A 75 15.09 -4.52 -2.77
CA GLY A 75 15.43 -4.59 -1.34
C GLY A 75 14.34 -4.01 -0.45
N LEU A 76 13.85 -2.80 -0.78
CA LEU A 76 12.78 -2.15 -0.03
C LEU A 76 11.48 -2.93 -0.13
N TYR A 77 11.15 -3.46 -1.32
CA TYR A 77 9.98 -4.31 -1.54
C TYR A 77 9.97 -5.52 -0.60
N LEU A 78 11.09 -6.25 -0.55
CA LEU A 78 11.22 -7.42 0.32
C LEU A 78 11.22 -7.02 1.80
N HIS A 79 11.84 -5.90 2.16
CA HIS A 79 11.87 -5.39 3.52
C HIS A 79 10.45 -5.06 4.03
N LEU A 80 9.68 -4.29 3.27
CA LEU A 80 8.31 -3.90 3.62
C LEU A 80 7.39 -5.12 3.77
N LEU A 81 7.44 -6.07 2.83
CA LEU A 81 6.60 -7.28 2.88
C LEU A 81 6.97 -8.25 4.00
N ARG A 82 8.24 -8.29 4.43
CA ARG A 82 8.69 -9.25 5.45
C ARG A 82 8.58 -8.69 6.87
N LEU A 83 8.88 -7.40 7.05
CA LEU A 83 9.00 -6.82 8.39
C LEU A 83 7.83 -5.90 8.76
N HIS A 84 7.16 -5.30 7.78
CA HIS A 84 6.14 -4.27 8.03
C HIS A 84 4.77 -4.62 7.45
N ARG A 85 4.57 -5.89 7.07
CA ARG A 85 3.35 -6.34 6.40
C ARG A 85 2.07 -5.98 7.16
N ASP A 86 2.05 -6.30 8.45
CA ASP A 86 0.86 -6.10 9.29
C ASP A 86 0.60 -4.63 9.57
N GLU A 87 1.67 -3.84 9.69
CA GLU A 87 1.62 -2.39 9.86
C GLU A 87 1.03 -1.71 8.60
N ILE A 88 1.48 -2.14 7.42
CA ILE A 88 0.96 -1.68 6.13
C ILE A 88 -0.52 -2.06 5.97
N LYS A 89 -0.88 -3.30 6.33
CA LYS A 89 -2.28 -3.75 6.32
C LYS A 89 -3.13 -2.88 7.24
N TYR A 90 -2.66 -2.59 8.46
CA TYR A 90 -3.37 -1.73 9.40
C TYR A 90 -3.59 -0.33 8.82
N MET A 91 -2.55 0.29 8.25
CA MET A 91 -2.65 1.59 7.59
C MET A 91 -3.68 1.58 6.44
N LEU A 92 -3.67 0.52 5.62
CA LEU A 92 -4.64 0.32 4.54
C LEU A 92 -6.07 0.18 5.08
N SER A 93 -6.28 -0.64 6.12
CA SER A 93 -7.61 -0.84 6.73
C SER A 93 -8.19 0.46 7.27
N GLU A 94 -7.37 1.27 7.96
CA GLU A 94 -7.81 2.57 8.49
C GLU A 94 -8.14 3.56 7.37
N GLU A 95 -7.30 3.64 6.33
CA GLU A 95 -7.54 4.54 5.21
C GLU A 95 -8.78 4.14 4.38
N ILE A 96 -9.02 2.83 4.18
CA ILE A 96 -10.24 2.32 3.54
C ILE A 96 -11.47 2.68 4.37
N LYS A 97 -11.44 2.51 5.71
CA LYS A 97 -12.55 2.90 6.60
C LYS A 97 -12.88 4.39 6.44
N LEU A 98 -11.86 5.24 6.35
CA LEU A 98 -12.04 6.68 6.18
C LEU A 98 -12.66 7.03 4.82
N GLU A 99 -12.23 6.39 3.74
CA GLU A 99 -12.77 6.67 2.40
C GLU A 99 -14.20 6.14 2.22
N VAL A 100 -14.51 4.94 2.73
CA VAL A 100 -15.87 4.39 2.66
C VAL A 100 -16.87 5.27 3.43
N LYS A 101 -16.49 5.78 4.60
CA LYS A 101 -17.32 6.71 5.40
C LYS A 101 -17.62 8.04 4.72
N LYS A 102 -16.88 8.43 3.69
CA LYS A 102 -17.14 9.68 2.94
C LYS A 102 -18.19 9.51 1.84
N VAL A 103 -18.48 8.26 1.47
CA VAL A 103 -19.40 7.91 0.38
C VAL A 103 -20.79 7.55 0.91
N ILE A 104 -20.89 7.16 2.19
CA ILE A 104 -22.13 6.85 2.91
C ILE A 104 -22.56 8.09 3.69
#